data_AF-A0A183G5V7-F1
#
_entry.id   AF-A0A183G5V7-F1
#
_cell.length_a   1.000
_cell.length_b   1.000
_cell.length_c   1.000
_cell.angle_alpha   90.00
_cell.angle_beta   90.00
_cell.angle_gamma   90.00
#
_symmetry.space_group_name_H-M   'P 1'
#
loop_
_entity.id
_entity.type
_entity.pdbx_description
1 polymer ?
#
loop_
_entity_poly.entity_id
_entity_poly.type
_entity_poly.pdbx_seq_one_letter_code
_entity_poly.pdbx_strand_id
1 'polypeptide(L)'
;MGDATSTEKFEFFRIALQNSSPRSHRGDAYARSLTLLARCLLTAASTRRLFAPIGLPVCSLSNVAKGVSIRGQYIPPEAANMDQLLYSCELEKKADAMIASCPSELPPAPLENLAYNVHIVKEIDKNTALRTAIFYWATRYQTLEGWECITPSNKSRTAWPFYIMMNGETNALGCGIRKCNLKFYVACFYGDKVATQGKAIYYKGDPCSECPEGTTCERWEGLCKKKN
;
A
#
# COMPACT_ATOMS: atom_id res chain seq x y z
N MET A 1 -14.27 20.77 -28.32
CA MET A 1 -13.05 21.53 -28.66
C MET A 1 -12.24 21.68 -27.38
N GLY A 2 -11.11 21.04 -27.15
CA GLY A 2 -10.38 19.99 -27.85
C GLY A 2 -9.53 19.26 -26.80
N ASP A 3 -9.44 17.94 -26.92
CA ASP A 3 -8.61 17.07 -26.07
C ASP A 3 -7.12 17.44 -26.23
N ALA A 4 -6.44 17.68 -25.11
CA ALA A 4 -4.99 17.67 -25.07
C ALA A 4 -4.52 16.21 -25.21
N THR A 5 -3.87 15.92 -26.34
CA THR A 5 -3.40 14.58 -26.71
C THR A 5 -2.28 14.10 -25.80
N SER A 6 -2.13 12.78 -25.69
CA SER A 6 -1.19 12.06 -24.80
C SER A 6 0.29 12.41 -24.97
N THR A 7 0.63 13.27 -25.92
CA THR A 7 1.97 13.69 -26.30
C THR A 7 2.56 14.74 -25.35
N GLU A 8 1.75 15.61 -24.73
CA GLU A 8 2.27 16.67 -23.84
C GLU A 8 2.77 16.15 -22.47
N LYS A 9 2.29 14.98 -22.02
CA LYS A 9 2.76 14.36 -20.77
C LYS A 9 4.15 13.71 -20.88
N PHE A 10 4.63 13.46 -22.11
CA PHE A 10 5.94 12.86 -22.33
C PHE A 10 7.09 13.88 -22.36
N GLU A 11 6.82 15.14 -22.71
CA GLU A 11 7.88 16.18 -22.76
C GLU A 11 8.35 16.61 -21.36
N PHE A 12 7.48 16.58 -20.35
CA PHE A 12 7.90 16.82 -18.96
C PHE A 12 8.88 15.77 -18.43
N PHE A 13 8.77 14.51 -18.89
CA PHE A 13 9.72 13.45 -18.53
C PHE A 13 11.05 13.57 -19.27
N ARG A 14 11.05 14.15 -20.48
CA ARG A 14 12.25 14.31 -21.30
C ARG A 14 13.21 15.34 -20.75
N ILE A 15 12.68 16.44 -20.19
CA ILE A 15 13.47 17.52 -19.57
C ILE A 15 14.15 17.04 -18.27
N ALA A 16 13.54 16.13 -17.52
CA ALA A 16 14.12 15.57 -16.30
C ALA A 16 15.34 14.65 -16.56
N LEU A 17 15.39 14.00 -17.73
CA LEU A 17 16.48 13.09 -18.11
C LEU A 17 17.71 13.80 -18.68
N GLN A 18 17.56 15.02 -19.20
CA GLN A 18 18.69 15.76 -19.81
C GLN A 18 19.58 16.48 -18.80
N ASN A 19 19.13 16.67 -17.56
CA ASN A 19 19.87 17.42 -16.52
C ASN A 19 20.65 16.56 -15.51
N SER A 20 20.61 15.22 -15.60
CA SER A 20 21.35 14.34 -14.69
C SER A 20 22.74 14.00 -15.25
N SER A 21 23.76 14.75 -14.83
CA SER A 21 25.17 14.46 -15.10
C SER A 21 25.63 13.18 -14.36
N PRO A 22 26.37 12.26 -15.01
CA PRO A 22 26.70 10.94 -14.46
C PRO A 22 27.99 11.01 -13.65
N ARG A 23 27.93 11.42 -12.37
CA ARG A 23 29.05 11.26 -11.43
C ARG A 23 28.62 11.43 -9.97
N SER A 24 27.79 10.52 -9.46
CA SER A 24 27.55 10.39 -8.01
C SER A 24 26.82 9.09 -7.71
N HIS A 25 27.31 8.31 -6.73
CA HIS A 25 26.65 7.11 -6.18
C HIS A 25 25.22 7.37 -5.67
N ARG A 26 24.81 8.63 -5.46
CA ARG A 26 23.42 9.02 -5.17
C ARG A 26 22.48 8.92 -6.38
N GLY A 27 23.01 9.01 -7.61
CA GLY A 27 22.22 8.93 -8.84
C GLY A 27 21.60 7.54 -9.08
N ASP A 28 22.30 6.48 -8.68
CA ASP A 28 21.85 5.10 -8.89
C ASP A 28 20.65 4.73 -8.00
N ALA A 29 20.60 5.23 -6.76
CA ALA A 29 19.47 4.99 -5.87
C ALA A 29 18.19 5.71 -6.34
N TYR A 30 18.33 6.94 -6.86
CA TYR A 30 17.22 7.70 -7.45
C TYR A 30 16.77 7.11 -8.79
N ALA A 31 17.69 6.72 -9.67
CA ALA A 31 17.37 6.07 -10.94
C ALA A 31 16.70 4.69 -10.74
N ARG A 32 17.16 3.89 -9.77
CA ARG A 32 16.50 2.63 -9.38
C ARG A 32 15.11 2.88 -8.82
N SER A 33 14.94 3.88 -7.96
CA SER A 33 13.63 4.26 -7.39
C SER A 33 12.63 4.75 -8.45
N LEU A 34 13.07 5.57 -9.41
CA LEU A 34 12.26 6.05 -10.53
C LEU A 34 11.89 4.90 -11.51
N THR A 35 12.81 3.96 -11.75
CA THR A 35 12.56 2.82 -12.63
C THR A 35 11.60 1.80 -12.00
N LEU A 36 11.65 1.61 -10.67
CA LEU A 36 10.73 0.75 -9.91
C LEU A 36 9.32 1.35 -9.76
N LEU A 37 9.22 2.66 -9.46
CA LEU A 37 7.94 3.38 -9.45
C LEU A 37 7.28 3.40 -10.83
N ALA A 38 8.05 3.68 -11.89
CA ALA A 38 7.57 3.63 -13.27
C ALA A 38 7.13 2.21 -13.67
N ARG A 39 7.79 1.15 -13.19
CA ARG A 39 7.37 -0.23 -13.45
C ARG A 39 6.15 -0.68 -12.63
N CYS A 40 5.97 -0.25 -11.37
CA CYS A 40 4.69 -0.44 -10.64
C CYS A 40 3.53 0.22 -11.41
N LEU A 41 3.79 1.36 -12.07
CA LEU A 41 2.81 2.04 -12.92
C LEU A 41 2.63 1.38 -14.30
N LEU A 42 3.69 0.81 -14.90
CA LEU A 42 3.65 0.18 -16.22
C LEU A 42 3.11 -1.25 -16.20
N THR A 43 3.36 -2.05 -15.16
CA THR A 43 2.66 -3.35 -14.96
C THR A 43 1.17 -3.13 -14.71
N ALA A 44 0.80 -2.02 -14.05
CA ALA A 44 -0.58 -1.58 -13.90
C ALA A 44 -1.23 -1.04 -15.21
N ALA A 45 -0.43 -0.65 -16.21
CA ALA A 45 -0.92 -0.09 -17.47
C ALA A 45 -1.13 -1.13 -18.59
N SER A 46 -0.52 -2.32 -18.48
CA SER A 46 -0.52 -3.32 -19.57
C SER A 46 -1.73 -4.26 -19.57
N THR A 47 -2.45 -4.40 -18.45
CA THR A 47 -3.73 -5.12 -18.43
C THR A 47 -4.87 -4.11 -18.59
N ARG A 48 -5.79 -4.33 -19.54
CA ARG A 48 -7.05 -3.56 -19.66
C ARG A 48 -8.03 -3.84 -18.50
N ARG A 49 -7.51 -4.07 -17.29
CA ARG A 49 -8.28 -4.14 -16.05
C ARG A 49 -7.86 -2.92 -15.24
N LEU A 50 -8.83 -2.07 -14.95
CA LEU A 50 -8.73 -0.97 -14.00
C LEU A 50 -7.82 -1.38 -12.83
N PHE A 51 -6.98 -0.46 -12.35
CA PHE A 51 -6.25 -0.56 -11.09
C PHE A 51 -7.07 -1.36 -10.07
N ALA A 52 -6.77 -2.65 -9.94
CA ALA A 52 -7.49 -3.50 -9.02
C ALA A 52 -7.23 -2.94 -7.62
N PRO A 53 -8.22 -2.95 -6.71
CA PRO A 53 -8.08 -2.35 -5.39
C PRO A 53 -6.87 -2.86 -4.58
N ILE A 54 -6.32 -4.00 -5.00
CA ILE A 54 -5.13 -4.65 -4.46
C ILE A 54 -3.78 -4.11 -4.97
N GLY A 55 -3.73 -3.42 -6.10
CA GLY A 55 -2.45 -3.02 -6.72
C GLY A 55 -1.64 -2.03 -5.87
N LEU A 56 -2.32 -1.02 -5.31
CA LEU A 56 -1.65 -0.02 -4.48
C LEU A 56 -1.17 -0.59 -3.14
N PRO A 57 -1.96 -1.38 -2.38
CA PRO A 57 -1.47 -2.01 -1.17
C PRO A 57 -0.29 -2.95 -1.43
N VAL A 58 -0.32 -3.76 -2.51
CA VAL A 58 0.81 -4.62 -2.89
C VAL A 58 2.06 -3.81 -3.24
N CYS A 59 1.95 -2.71 -4.01
CA CYS A 59 3.08 -1.82 -4.27
C CYS A 59 3.63 -1.21 -2.97
N SER A 60 2.78 -0.83 -2.01
CA SER A 60 3.23 -0.33 -0.70
C SER A 60 3.99 -1.39 0.09
N LEU A 61 3.49 -2.63 0.15
CA LEU A 61 4.17 -3.75 0.79
C LEU A 61 5.54 -4.02 0.16
N SER A 62 5.61 -4.02 -1.18
CA SER A 62 6.86 -4.23 -1.90
C SER A 62 7.92 -3.16 -1.59
N ASN A 63 7.50 -1.89 -1.47
CA ASN A 63 8.41 -0.81 -1.09
C ASN A 63 8.92 -0.97 0.35
N VAL A 64 8.05 -1.35 1.29
CA VAL A 64 8.45 -1.62 2.68
C VAL A 64 9.39 -2.81 2.76
N ALA A 65 9.06 -3.92 2.08
CA ALA A 65 9.86 -5.13 2.11
C ALA A 65 11.30 -4.89 1.65
N LYS A 66 11.49 -4.10 0.59
CA LYS A 66 12.79 -3.78 0.00
C LYS A 66 13.48 -2.55 0.62
N GLY A 67 12.96 -1.97 1.69
CA GLY A 67 13.54 -0.77 2.30
C GLY A 67 13.58 0.43 1.34
N VAL A 68 12.65 0.52 0.38
CA VAL A 68 12.61 1.61 -0.58
C VAL A 68 12.06 2.86 0.09
N SER A 69 12.70 4.00 -0.16
CA SER A 69 12.29 5.25 0.48
C SER A 69 10.84 5.62 0.17
N ILE A 70 10.06 5.87 1.22
CA ILE A 70 8.71 6.42 1.10
C ILE A 70 8.84 7.94 0.92
N ARG A 71 8.53 8.41 -0.30
CA ARG A 71 8.59 9.82 -0.72
C ARG A 71 9.97 10.49 -0.51
N GLY A 72 11.06 9.73 -0.58
CA GLY A 72 12.43 10.27 -0.53
C GLY A 72 12.89 10.77 0.85
N GLN A 73 12.06 10.61 1.89
CA GLN A 73 12.36 11.12 3.24
C GLN A 73 12.64 10.01 4.24
N TYR A 74 12.06 8.82 4.04
CA TYR A 74 12.07 7.77 5.05
C TYR A 74 12.37 6.40 4.44
N ILE A 75 13.26 5.62 5.05
CA ILE A 75 13.70 4.28 4.59
C ILE A 75 13.24 3.25 5.63
N PRO A 76 12.20 2.44 5.35
CA PRO A 76 11.77 1.39 6.27
C PRO A 76 12.85 0.31 6.43
N PRO A 77 12.97 -0.32 7.61
CA PRO A 77 13.71 -1.57 7.74
C PRO A 77 13.16 -2.60 6.73
N GLU A 78 14.03 -3.32 6.06
CA GLU A 78 13.65 -4.40 5.16
C GLU A 78 12.88 -5.50 5.90
N ALA A 79 11.99 -6.19 5.19
CA ALA A 79 11.11 -7.20 5.76
C ALA A 79 11.44 -8.60 5.23
N ALA A 80 11.78 -9.50 6.14
CA ALA A 80 12.16 -10.87 5.85
C ALA A 80 10.99 -11.77 5.44
N ASN A 81 9.78 -11.49 5.96
CA ASN A 81 8.61 -12.38 5.89
C ASN A 81 7.36 -11.73 5.29
N MET A 82 7.51 -10.75 4.39
CA MET A 82 6.37 -10.00 3.85
C MET A 82 5.56 -10.81 2.84
N ASP A 83 4.38 -11.32 3.23
CA ASP A 83 3.46 -12.02 2.34
C ASP A 83 2.88 -11.11 1.23
N GLN A 84 2.68 -11.70 0.06
CA GLN A 84 1.91 -11.07 -1.00
C GLN A 84 0.41 -11.10 -0.64
N LEU A 85 -0.27 -9.96 -0.78
CA LEU A 85 -1.73 -9.93 -0.71
C LEU A 85 -2.35 -10.58 -1.93
N LEU A 86 -3.33 -11.46 -1.69
CA LEU A 86 -4.21 -12.03 -2.70
C LEU A 86 -5.61 -11.43 -2.60
N TYR A 87 -6.27 -11.28 -3.75
CA TYR A 87 -7.62 -10.74 -3.77
C TYR A 87 -8.63 -11.72 -3.22
N SER A 88 -9.53 -11.27 -2.35
CA SER A 88 -10.62 -12.08 -1.83
C SER A 88 -11.97 -11.39 -2.04
N CYS A 89 -12.81 -12.02 -2.87
CA CYS A 89 -14.19 -11.57 -3.09
C CYS A 89 -15.02 -11.63 -1.80
N GLU A 90 -14.71 -12.54 -0.88
CA GLU A 90 -15.40 -12.62 0.40
C GLU A 90 -15.03 -11.44 1.33
N LEU A 91 -13.77 -11.00 1.29
CA LEU A 91 -13.37 -9.78 2.01
C LEU A 91 -13.95 -8.51 1.34
N GLU A 92 -14.06 -8.48 0.01
CA GLU A 92 -14.75 -7.41 -0.74
C GLU A 92 -16.21 -7.29 -0.28
N LYS A 93 -16.95 -8.41 -0.23
CA LYS A 93 -18.35 -8.42 0.24
C LYS A 93 -18.48 -7.90 1.68
N LYS A 94 -17.55 -8.28 2.58
CA LYS A 94 -17.51 -7.73 3.95
C LYS A 94 -17.30 -6.22 3.96
N ALA A 95 -16.38 -5.73 3.13
CA ALA A 95 -16.11 -4.30 3.00
C ALA A 95 -17.32 -3.54 2.45
N ASP A 96 -17.98 -4.05 1.41
CA ASP A 96 -19.19 -3.45 0.84
C ASP A 96 -20.34 -3.43 1.85
N ALA A 97 -20.56 -4.51 2.59
CA ALA A 97 -21.59 -4.59 3.61
C ALA A 97 -21.40 -3.53 4.71
N MET A 98 -20.16 -3.29 5.15
CA MET A 98 -19.83 -2.27 6.16
C MET A 98 -20.25 -0.86 5.75
N ILE A 99 -20.13 -0.51 4.47
CA ILE A 99 -20.36 0.84 3.97
C ILE A 99 -21.67 0.99 3.21
N ALA A 100 -22.46 -0.08 3.09
CA ALA A 100 -23.66 -0.13 2.26
C ALA A 100 -24.69 0.94 2.61
N SER A 101 -24.86 1.22 3.90
CA SER A 101 -25.84 2.18 4.44
C SER A 101 -25.34 3.62 4.49
N CYS A 102 -24.10 3.90 4.06
CA CYS A 102 -23.49 5.23 4.19
C CYS A 102 -23.53 5.74 5.65
N PRO A 103 -23.01 4.96 6.63
CA PRO A 103 -23.24 5.25 8.04
C PRO A 103 -22.65 6.62 8.42
N SER A 104 -23.40 7.41 9.20
CA SER A 104 -22.97 8.75 9.64
C SER A 104 -21.72 8.71 10.51
N GLU A 105 -21.57 7.60 11.23
CA GLU A 105 -20.39 7.25 12.00
C GLU A 105 -19.82 5.97 11.42
N LEU A 106 -18.55 6.01 11.02
CA LEU A 106 -17.86 4.76 10.75
C LEU A 106 -17.79 3.99 12.08
N PRO A 107 -18.05 2.68 12.10
CA PRO A 107 -17.91 1.89 13.31
C PRO A 107 -16.59 2.28 13.95
N PRO A 108 -16.55 2.59 15.26
CA PRO A 108 -15.28 2.93 15.87
C PRO A 108 -14.35 1.80 15.49
N ALA A 109 -13.25 2.11 14.85
CA ALA A 109 -12.19 1.15 14.79
C ALA A 109 -11.86 0.89 16.27
N PRO A 110 -12.10 -0.29 16.89
CA PRO A 110 -11.23 -0.65 18.00
C PRO A 110 -9.83 -0.50 17.41
N LEU A 111 -9.06 0.48 17.87
CA LEU A 111 -7.81 0.87 17.23
C LEU A 111 -6.70 -0.18 17.46
N GLU A 112 -7.10 -1.42 17.73
CA GLU A 112 -6.31 -2.58 18.12
C GLU A 112 -6.96 -3.83 17.50
N ASN A 113 -6.14 -4.72 16.93
CA ASN A 113 -6.49 -6.04 16.40
C ASN A 113 -7.58 -6.08 15.32
N LEU A 114 -7.68 -5.02 14.51
CA LEU A 114 -8.64 -4.96 13.40
C LEU A 114 -8.16 -5.62 12.12
N ALA A 115 -9.12 -6.26 11.46
CA ALA A 115 -8.99 -6.79 10.11
C ALA A 115 -9.44 -5.79 9.03
N TYR A 116 -9.65 -4.50 9.33
CA TYR A 116 -10.11 -3.56 8.31
C TYR A 116 -9.61 -2.12 8.52
N ASN A 117 -9.53 -1.42 7.39
CA ASN A 117 -9.38 0.03 7.33
C ASN A 117 -10.62 0.63 6.66
N VAL A 118 -11.10 1.76 7.19
CA VAL A 118 -12.24 2.48 6.61
C VAL A 118 -12.00 3.98 6.64
N HIS A 119 -12.40 4.68 5.59
CA HIS A 119 -12.24 6.13 5.47
C HIS A 119 -13.35 6.75 4.62
N ILE A 120 -13.72 7.98 4.95
CA ILE A 120 -14.65 8.79 4.15
C ILE A 120 -13.85 9.91 3.50
N VAL A 121 -13.92 9.99 2.17
CA VAL A 121 -13.18 10.99 1.37
C VAL A 121 -14.14 11.80 0.50
N LYS A 122 -13.76 13.04 0.21
CA LYS A 122 -14.43 13.87 -0.80
C LYS A 122 -13.55 13.89 -2.03
N GLU A 123 -13.94 13.13 -3.05
CA GLU A 123 -13.17 12.98 -4.28
C GLU A 123 -14.10 13.00 -5.49
N ILE A 124 -13.52 13.09 -6.68
CA ILE A 124 -14.27 13.20 -7.94
C ILE A 124 -14.79 11.85 -8.44
N ASP A 125 -14.08 10.75 -8.15
CA ASP A 125 -14.40 9.41 -8.64
C ASP A 125 -13.94 8.31 -7.67
N LYS A 126 -14.41 7.07 -7.91
CA LYS A 126 -14.14 5.90 -7.06
C LYS A 126 -12.65 5.54 -6.98
N ASN A 127 -11.92 5.64 -8.09
CA ASN A 127 -10.50 5.25 -8.14
C ASN A 127 -9.65 6.26 -7.39
N THR A 128 -9.94 7.56 -7.54
CA THR A 128 -9.28 8.62 -6.78
C THR A 128 -9.62 8.49 -5.29
N ALA A 129 -10.87 8.20 -4.95
CA ALA A 129 -11.29 7.93 -3.57
C ALA A 129 -10.49 6.79 -2.91
N LEU A 130 -10.38 5.65 -3.61
CA LEU A 130 -9.61 4.51 -3.14
C LEU A 130 -8.13 4.87 -2.94
N ARG A 131 -7.52 5.55 -3.92
CA ARG A 131 -6.13 6.03 -3.83
C ARG A 131 -5.94 6.91 -2.61
N THR A 132 -6.79 7.93 -2.43
CA THR A 132 -6.71 8.86 -1.29
C THR A 132 -6.81 8.12 0.04
N ALA A 133 -7.72 7.15 0.18
CA ALA A 133 -7.86 6.35 1.40
C ALA A 133 -6.60 5.50 1.68
N ILE A 134 -6.09 4.80 0.67
CA ILE A 134 -4.87 3.98 0.78
C ILE A 134 -3.66 4.84 1.14
N PHE A 135 -3.49 5.99 0.50
CA PHE A 135 -2.43 6.94 0.82
C PHE A 135 -2.56 7.49 2.24
N TYR A 136 -3.78 7.79 2.69
CA TYR A 136 -4.02 8.25 4.05
C TYR A 136 -3.57 7.20 5.08
N TRP A 137 -3.97 5.94 4.90
CA TRP A 137 -3.58 4.84 5.79
C TRP A 137 -2.07 4.56 5.73
N ALA A 138 -1.51 4.48 4.52
CA ALA A 138 -0.08 4.24 4.34
C ALA A 138 0.78 5.34 4.96
N THR A 139 0.34 6.61 4.96
CA THR A 139 1.12 7.72 5.55
C THR A 139 1.01 7.82 7.07
N ARG A 140 0.21 6.98 7.74
CA ARG A 140 0.16 7.00 9.22
C ARG A 140 1.49 6.63 9.88
N TYR A 141 2.45 6.07 9.14
CA TYR A 141 3.81 5.90 9.64
C TYR A 141 4.44 7.21 10.17
N GLN A 142 3.99 8.37 9.70
CA GLN A 142 4.52 9.67 10.09
C GLN A 142 4.26 9.99 11.57
N THR A 143 3.34 9.27 12.22
CA THR A 143 3.03 9.45 13.64
C THR A 143 3.84 8.51 14.55
N LEU A 144 4.79 7.76 13.99
CA LEU A 144 5.69 6.91 14.76
C LEU A 144 6.81 7.75 15.39
N GLU A 145 7.11 7.51 16.66
CA GLU A 145 8.24 8.14 17.37
C GLU A 145 9.61 7.61 16.91
N GLY A 146 9.61 6.51 16.14
CA GLY A 146 10.79 5.87 15.59
C GLY A 146 10.45 4.56 14.89
N TRP A 147 11.44 3.99 14.20
CA TRP A 147 11.28 2.78 13.38
C TRP A 147 12.12 1.59 13.87
N GLU A 148 12.79 1.78 15.00
CA GLU A 148 13.54 0.73 15.68
C GLU A 148 12.61 -0.40 16.14
N CYS A 149 11.33 -0.10 16.41
CA CYS A 149 10.29 -1.11 16.64
C CYS A 149 8.97 -0.69 15.97
N ILE A 150 8.64 -1.27 14.80
CA ILE A 150 7.33 -1.08 14.15
C ILE A 150 6.31 -2.02 14.81
N THR A 151 6.19 -1.88 16.12
CA THR A 151 5.33 -2.71 16.97
C THR A 151 4.13 -1.87 17.37
N PRO A 152 2.90 -2.31 17.08
CA PRO A 152 1.72 -1.58 17.47
C PRO A 152 1.61 -1.47 18.99
N SER A 153 1.29 -0.27 19.49
CA SER A 153 1.19 0.02 20.92
C SER A 153 0.17 1.13 21.18
N ASN A 154 -0.24 1.30 22.43
CA ASN A 154 -1.12 2.41 22.83
C ASN A 154 -0.51 3.79 22.53
N LYS A 155 0.82 3.92 22.55
CA LYS A 155 1.51 5.17 22.23
C LYS A 155 1.45 5.52 20.74
N SER A 156 1.30 4.52 19.88
CA SER A 156 1.26 4.66 18.42
C SER A 156 -0.12 4.38 17.82
N ARG A 157 -1.19 4.63 18.59
CA ARG A 157 -2.59 4.35 18.21
C ARG A 157 -3.01 5.01 16.89
N THR A 158 -2.46 6.17 16.56
CA THR A 158 -2.71 6.88 15.29
C THR A 158 -2.07 6.20 14.08
N ALA A 159 -1.06 5.34 14.29
CA ALA A 159 -0.40 4.54 13.26
C ALA A 159 -1.16 3.26 12.90
N TRP A 160 -2.27 2.94 13.56
CA TRP A 160 -2.98 1.67 13.37
C TRP A 160 -3.34 1.34 11.92
N PRO A 161 -3.85 2.28 11.11
CA PRO A 161 -4.13 1.99 9.70
C PRO A 161 -2.90 1.57 8.89
N PHE A 162 -1.73 2.10 9.24
CA PHE A 162 -0.46 1.69 8.64
C PHE A 162 -0.06 0.29 9.10
N TYR A 163 -0.22 -0.05 10.38
CA TYR A 163 0.09 -1.37 10.90
C TYR A 163 -0.74 -2.47 10.23
N ILE A 164 -2.05 -2.25 10.05
CA ILE A 164 -2.93 -3.21 9.35
C ILE A 164 -2.43 -3.43 7.91
N MET A 165 -2.10 -2.34 7.21
CA MET A 165 -1.64 -2.41 5.82
C MET A 165 -0.29 -3.10 5.65
N MET A 166 0.65 -2.86 6.55
CA MET A 166 2.05 -3.30 6.42
C MET A 166 2.38 -4.56 7.23
N ASN A 167 1.36 -5.26 7.73
CA ASN A 167 1.53 -6.51 8.43
C ASN A 167 1.97 -7.62 7.47
N GLY A 168 3.20 -8.11 7.63
CA GLY A 168 3.83 -9.09 6.75
C GLY A 168 3.21 -10.47 6.80
N GLU A 169 2.40 -10.78 7.80
CA GLU A 169 1.66 -12.04 7.84
C GLU A 169 0.31 -11.97 7.11
N THR A 170 -0.15 -10.77 6.74
CA THR A 170 -1.42 -10.60 6.03
C THR A 170 -1.26 -11.01 4.57
N ASN A 171 -2.07 -11.97 4.11
CA ASN A 171 -1.96 -12.50 2.74
C ASN A 171 -3.25 -12.37 1.90
N ALA A 172 -4.25 -11.67 2.40
CA ALA A 172 -5.52 -11.47 1.70
C ALA A 172 -6.08 -10.07 1.92
N LEU A 173 -6.76 -9.55 0.90
CA LEU A 173 -7.38 -8.23 0.89
C LEU A 173 -8.65 -8.24 0.03
N GLY A 174 -9.67 -7.50 0.45
CA GLY A 174 -10.80 -7.09 -0.41
C GLY A 174 -11.32 -5.73 0.01
N CYS A 175 -11.68 -4.88 -0.96
CA CYS A 175 -12.08 -3.50 -0.68
C CYS A 175 -13.40 -3.13 -1.36
N GLY A 176 -14.25 -2.42 -0.62
CA GLY A 176 -15.52 -1.86 -1.08
C GLY A 176 -15.46 -0.34 -1.21
N ILE A 177 -16.15 0.22 -2.21
CA ILE A 177 -16.22 1.66 -2.46
C ILE A 177 -17.65 2.09 -2.77
N ARG A 178 -18.23 2.90 -1.88
CA ARG A 178 -19.61 3.39 -1.98
C ARG A 178 -19.64 4.91 -2.11
N LYS A 179 -20.31 5.42 -3.15
CA LYS A 179 -20.63 6.86 -3.25
C LYS A 179 -21.88 7.15 -2.43
N CYS A 180 -21.79 8.14 -1.56
CA CYS A 180 -22.86 8.60 -0.69
C CYS A 180 -22.91 10.13 -0.77
N ASN A 181 -23.84 10.67 -1.55
CA ASN A 181 -23.90 12.09 -1.89
C ASN A 181 -22.57 12.59 -2.49
N LEU A 182 -21.95 13.59 -1.86
CA LEU A 182 -20.69 14.22 -2.26
C LEU A 182 -19.44 13.53 -1.67
N LYS A 183 -19.60 12.36 -1.05
CA LYS A 183 -18.51 11.63 -0.38
C LYS A 183 -18.42 10.20 -0.91
N PHE A 184 -17.23 9.62 -0.81
CA PHE A 184 -16.99 8.20 -1.00
C PHE A 184 -16.59 7.56 0.33
N TYR A 185 -17.21 6.43 0.62
CA TYR A 185 -16.84 5.54 1.71
C TYR A 185 -15.96 4.46 1.11
N VAL A 186 -14.79 4.26 1.69
CA VAL A 186 -13.82 3.26 1.25
C VAL A 186 -13.50 2.38 2.44
N ALA A 187 -13.77 1.08 2.31
CA ALA A 187 -13.40 0.08 3.30
C ALA A 187 -12.52 -0.98 2.65
N CYS A 188 -11.52 -1.47 3.37
CA CYS A 188 -10.70 -2.61 2.98
C CYS A 188 -10.62 -3.58 4.14
N PHE A 189 -10.98 -4.83 3.90
CA PHE A 189 -10.80 -5.93 4.84
C PHE A 189 -9.58 -6.77 4.46
N TYR A 190 -8.87 -7.23 5.48
CA TYR A 190 -7.64 -8.00 5.41
C TYR A 190 -7.89 -9.42 5.92
N GLY A 191 -7.00 -10.35 5.58
CA GLY A 191 -7.07 -11.74 6.04
C GLY A 191 -6.93 -11.88 7.56
N ASP A 192 -7.05 -13.12 8.05
CA ASP A 192 -7.19 -13.40 9.48
C ASP A 192 -5.91 -13.13 10.31
N LYS A 193 -4.74 -13.11 9.65
CA LYS A 193 -3.48 -12.72 10.30
C LYS A 193 -3.36 -11.20 10.30
N VAL A 194 -3.84 -10.56 11.37
CA VAL A 194 -3.89 -9.10 11.51
C VAL A 194 -2.76 -8.55 12.36
N ALA A 195 -2.45 -7.26 12.18
CA ALA A 195 -1.57 -6.54 13.09
C ALA A 195 -2.11 -6.63 14.52
N THR A 196 -1.23 -7.00 15.46
CA THR A 196 -1.60 -7.25 16.86
C THR A 196 -0.74 -6.38 17.78
N GLN A 197 -1.35 -5.83 18.83
CA GLN A 197 -0.62 -5.03 19.80
C GLN A 197 0.53 -5.83 20.45
N GLY A 198 1.70 -5.21 20.56
CA GLY A 198 2.89 -5.84 21.14
C GLY A 198 3.61 -6.82 20.22
N LYS A 199 3.08 -7.11 19.02
CA LYS A 199 3.73 -7.94 18.00
C LYS A 199 4.28 -7.07 16.87
N ALA A 200 5.55 -7.21 16.51
CA ALA A 200 6.11 -6.53 15.35
C ALA A 200 5.30 -6.88 14.08
N ILE A 201 5.00 -5.89 13.25
CA ILE A 201 4.17 -6.12 12.04
C ILE A 201 4.90 -6.94 10.96
N TYR A 202 6.22 -7.03 11.01
CA TYR A 202 7.03 -7.93 10.18
C TYR A 202 8.39 -8.17 10.84
N TYR A 203 9.12 -9.17 10.36
CA TYR A 203 10.47 -9.50 10.82
C TYR A 203 11.50 -8.72 10.02
N LYS A 204 12.43 -8.06 10.72
CA LYS A 204 13.50 -7.31 10.07
C LYS A 204 14.53 -8.27 9.50
N GLY A 205 14.91 -8.07 8.25
CA GLY A 205 15.93 -8.86 7.59
C GLY A 205 15.84 -8.75 6.07
N ASP A 206 16.75 -9.41 5.39
CA ASP A 206 16.82 -9.39 3.92
C ASP A 206 15.47 -9.81 3.32
N PRO A 207 14.98 -9.16 2.25
CA PRO A 207 13.71 -9.50 1.64
C PRO A 207 13.63 -11.00 1.35
N CYS A 208 12.53 -11.62 1.77
CA CYS A 208 12.25 -13.05 1.64
C CYS A 208 13.16 -14.02 2.43
N SER A 209 14.03 -13.55 3.32
CA SER A 209 14.90 -14.44 4.12
C SER A 209 14.12 -15.33 5.10
N GLU A 210 12.88 -14.96 5.45
CA GLU A 210 12.02 -15.70 6.37
C GLU A 210 10.60 -15.90 5.79
N CYS A 211 10.49 -16.17 4.49
CA CYS A 211 9.20 -16.48 3.90
C CYS A 211 8.55 -17.72 4.56
N PRO A 212 7.23 -17.68 4.86
CA PRO A 212 6.55 -18.78 5.52
C PRO A 212 6.51 -20.04 4.64
N GLU A 213 6.36 -21.19 5.28
CA GLU A 213 6.25 -22.47 4.58
C GLU A 213 5.11 -22.45 3.54
N GLY A 214 5.33 -23.11 2.40
CA GLY A 214 4.39 -23.12 1.28
C GLY A 214 4.45 -21.87 0.40
N THR A 215 5.37 -20.94 0.65
CA THR A 215 5.60 -19.76 -0.20
C THR A 215 6.98 -19.78 -0.88
N THR A 216 7.15 -18.92 -1.87
CA THR A 216 8.39 -18.65 -2.62
C THR A 216 8.57 -17.15 -2.76
N CYS A 217 9.82 -16.70 -2.79
CA CYS A 217 10.13 -15.29 -3.00
C CYS A 217 9.86 -14.84 -4.43
N GLU A 218 9.06 -13.79 -4.60
CA GLU A 218 9.12 -12.94 -5.78
C GLU A 218 10.21 -11.89 -5.60
N ARG A 219 11.40 -12.18 -6.13
CA ARG A 219 12.60 -11.35 -5.92
C ARG A 219 12.43 -9.90 -6.36
N TRP A 220 11.65 -9.63 -7.39
CA TRP A 220 11.43 -8.27 -7.88
C TRP A 220 10.57 -7.43 -6.93
N GLU A 221 9.64 -8.07 -6.24
CA GLU A 221 8.73 -7.43 -5.32
C GLU A 221 9.23 -7.49 -3.87
N GLY A 222 10.09 -8.46 -3.53
CA GLY A 222 10.50 -8.74 -2.15
C GLY A 222 9.37 -9.36 -1.32
N LEU A 223 8.41 -10.02 -1.99
CA LEU A 223 7.20 -10.56 -1.36
C LEU A 223 7.17 -12.09 -1.42
N CYS A 224 6.66 -12.71 -0.36
CA CYS A 224 6.43 -14.14 -0.26
C CYS A 224 5.11 -14.51 -0.97
N LYS A 225 5.20 -15.25 -2.06
CA LYS A 225 4.05 -15.70 -2.87
C LYS A 225 3.76 -17.16 -2.61
N LYS A 226 2.49 -17.54 -2.48
CA LYS A 226 2.11 -18.97 -2.39
C LYS A 226 2.64 -19.74 -3.60
N LYS A 227 3.16 -20.95 -3.35
CA LYS A 227 3.51 -21.90 -4.42
C LYS A 227 2.22 -22.30 -5.13
N ASN A 228 2.21 -22.18 -6.46
CA ASN A 228 1.15 -22.70 -7.31
C ASN A 228 1.34 -24.20 -7.53
#